data_AF-A0A0U1DHV2-F1
#
_entry.id   AF-A0A0U1DHV2-F1
#
_cell.length_a   1.000
_cell.length_b   1.000
_cell.length_c   1.000
_cell.angle_alpha   90.00
_cell.angle_beta   90.00
_cell.angle_gamma   90.00
#
_symmetry.space_group_name_H-M   'P 1'
#
loop_
_entity.id
_entity.type
_entity.pdbx_description
1 polymer ?
#
loop_
_entity_poly.entity_id
_entity_poly.type
_entity_poly.pdbx_seq_one_letter_code
_entity_poly.pdbx_strand_id
1 'polypeptide(L)'
;MAEYVTLNDAMDANDELAEAKIRYRLLAEAFEEKPQLRSQLNAQLERAKAEIGRLRALAPKSGAETAAEQAESSGKVVAFDAGRFRKSG
;
A
#
# COMPACT_ATOMS: atom_id res chain seq x y z
N MET A 1 8.12 -10.09 -6.09
CA MET A 1 8.83 -9.13 -5.22
C MET A 1 10.19 -9.73 -4.99
N ALA A 2 11.28 -9.02 -5.26
CA ALA A 2 12.60 -9.58 -4.99
C ALA A 2 12.71 -9.84 -3.47
N GLU A 3 13.09 -11.06 -3.11
CA GLU A 3 13.24 -11.46 -1.70
C GLU A 3 14.61 -11.01 -1.21
N TYR A 4 14.73 -9.72 -0.90
CA TYR A 4 15.96 -9.21 -0.27
C TYR A 4 16.05 -9.69 1.17
N VAL A 5 17.21 -10.20 1.55
CA VAL A 5 17.47 -10.72 2.90
C VAL A 5 17.84 -9.57 3.83
N THR A 6 18.59 -8.58 3.34
CA THR A 6 19.05 -7.45 4.14
C THR A 6 18.48 -6.12 3.66
N LEU A 7 18.47 -5.13 4.56
CA LEU A 7 18.08 -3.76 4.22
C LEU A 7 18.99 -3.17 3.14
N ASN A 8 20.30 -3.45 3.23
CA ASN A 8 21.29 -2.93 2.29
C ASN A 8 21.06 -3.46 0.87
N ASP A 9 20.73 -4.74 0.72
CA ASP A 9 20.45 -5.31 -0.61
C ASP A 9 19.27 -4.61 -1.30
N ALA A 10 18.23 -4.25 -0.53
CA ALA A 10 17.08 -3.50 -1.05
C ALA A 10 17.45 -2.06 -1.41
N MET A 11 18.32 -1.42 -0.62
CA MET A 11 18.83 -0.07 -0.89
C MET A 11 19.71 -0.06 -2.15
N ASP A 12 20.63 -1.01 -2.30
CA ASP A 12 21.51 -1.14 -3.46
C ASP A 12 20.70 -1.38 -4.76
N ALA A 13 19.60 -2.12 -4.65
CA ALA A 13 18.67 -2.36 -5.75
C ALA A 13 17.68 -1.19 -6.01
N ASN A 14 17.70 -0.13 -5.18
CA ASN A 14 16.74 0.98 -5.20
C ASN A 14 15.27 0.52 -5.12
N ASP A 15 15.00 -0.59 -4.42
CA ASP A 15 13.63 -1.06 -4.17
C ASP A 15 13.11 -0.45 -2.86
N GLU A 16 12.60 0.78 -2.97
CA GLU A 16 12.08 1.55 -1.83
C GLU A 16 10.98 0.81 -1.06
N LEU A 17 10.13 0.05 -1.76
CA LEU A 17 9.04 -0.69 -1.13
C LEU A 17 9.57 -1.89 -0.33
N ALA A 18 10.56 -2.60 -0.86
CA ALA A 18 11.22 -3.67 -0.12
C ALA A 18 12.00 -3.12 1.09
N GLU A 19 12.72 -2.01 0.90
CA GLU A 19 13.44 -1.32 1.97
C GLU A 19 12.51 -0.93 3.12
N ALA A 20 11.36 -0.30 2.82
CA ALA A 20 10.37 0.08 3.81
C ALA A 20 9.78 -1.12 4.56
N LYS A 21 9.55 -2.24 3.88
CA LYS A 21 9.07 -3.49 4.49
C LYS A 21 10.09 -4.12 5.43
N ILE A 22 11.35 -4.20 5.01
CA ILE A 22 12.43 -4.75 5.84
C ILE A 22 12.64 -3.87 7.07
N ARG A 23 12.66 -2.54 6.90
CA ARG A 23 12.72 -1.59 8.02
C ARG A 23 11.58 -1.80 9.02
N TYR A 24 10.35 -1.94 8.55
CA TYR A 24 9.21 -2.22 9.43
C TYR A 24 9.41 -3.51 10.23
N ARG A 25 9.86 -4.58 9.57
CA ARG A 25 10.14 -5.87 10.22
C ARG A 25 11.20 -5.74 11.32
N LEU A 26 12.34 -5.10 11.03
CA LEU A 26 13.41 -4.88 12.01
C LEU A 26 12.93 -4.05 13.22
N LEU A 27 12.10 -3.03 12.97
CA LEU A 27 11.49 -2.24 14.05
C LEU A 27 10.52 -3.06 14.90
N ALA A 28 9.76 -3.97 14.29
CA ALA A 28 8.81 -4.83 14.99
C ALA A 28 9.55 -5.86 15.86
N GLU A 29 10.61 -6.49 15.32
CA GLU A 29 11.48 -7.39 16.08
C GLU A 29 12.09 -6.65 17.29
N ALA A 30 12.64 -5.45 17.08
CA ALA A 30 13.18 -4.63 18.18
C ALA A 30 12.10 -4.21 19.21
N PHE A 31 10.87 -3.97 18.78
CA PHE A 31 9.75 -3.62 19.65
C PHE A 31 9.34 -4.77 20.58
N GLU A 32 9.43 -6.01 20.09
CA GLU A 32 9.19 -7.22 20.85
C GLU A 32 10.34 -7.50 21.83
N GLU A 33 11.59 -7.42 21.35
CA GLU A 33 12.79 -7.70 22.13
C GLU A 33 13.09 -6.66 23.22
N LYS A 34 12.73 -5.39 22.99
CA LYS A 34 13.09 -4.27 23.88
C LYS A 34 11.85 -3.50 24.36
N PRO A 35 11.09 -4.02 25.35
CA PRO A 35 9.90 -3.38 25.88
C PRO A 35 10.11 -1.94 26.36
N GLN A 36 11.29 -1.62 26.88
CA GLN A 36 11.66 -0.29 27.35
C GLN A 36 11.73 0.77 26.23
N LEU A 37 11.83 0.35 24.97
CA LEU A 37 11.90 1.26 23.81
C LEU A 37 10.55 1.43 23.10
N ARG A 38 9.48 0.76 23.55
CA ARG A 38 8.20 0.73 22.83
C ARG A 38 7.58 2.11 22.58
N SER A 39 7.67 3.02 23.54
CA SER A 39 7.17 4.39 23.39
C SER A 39 7.87 5.15 22.25
N GLN A 40 9.16 4.89 22.06
CA GLN A 40 9.98 5.51 20.99
C GLN A 40 9.77 4.79 19.65
N LEU A 41 9.68 3.46 19.67
CA LEU A 41 9.55 2.64 18.46
C LEU A 41 8.15 2.70 17.83
N ASN A 42 7.09 2.93 18.62
CA ASN A 42 5.72 3.05 18.10
C ASN A 42 5.58 4.10 17.00
N ALA A 43 6.15 5.29 17.21
CA ALA A 43 6.08 6.36 16.20
C ALA A 43 6.81 5.97 14.90
N GLN A 44 7.93 5.23 15.01
CA GLN A 44 8.69 4.77 13.84
C GLN A 44 7.95 3.65 13.08
N LEU A 45 7.31 2.73 13.81
CA LEU A 45 6.48 1.68 13.23
C LEU A 45 5.30 2.25 12.44
N GLU A 46 4.57 3.22 13.00
CA GLU A 46 3.45 3.85 12.31
C GLU A 46 3.90 4.65 11.08
N ARG A 47 5.05 5.34 11.18
CA ARG A 47 5.65 6.00 10.00
C ARG A 47 6.01 4.98 8.92
N ALA A 48 6.63 3.85 9.28
CA ALA A 48 6.99 2.81 8.32
C ALA A 48 5.75 2.18 7.66
N LYS A 49 4.67 1.91 8.43
CA LYS A 49 3.39 1.44 7.88
C LYS A 49 2.80 2.44 6.88
N ALA A 50 2.78 3.72 7.22
CA ALA A 50 2.27 4.77 6.34
C ALA A 50 3.07 4.84 5.03
N GLU A 51 4.40 4.73 5.10
CA GLU A 51 5.26 4.73 3.92
C GLU A 51 5.03 3.49 3.05
N ILE A 52 4.93 2.30 3.64
CA ILE A 52 4.57 1.08 2.90
C ILE A 52 3.22 1.25 2.18
N GLY A 53 2.24 1.86 2.84
CA GLY A 53 0.94 2.16 2.24
C GLY A 53 1.05 3.09 1.03
N ARG A 54 1.80 4.19 1.17
CA ARG A 54 2.07 5.15 0.08
C ARG A 54 2.79 4.48 -1.09
N LEU A 55 3.88 3.76 -0.82
CA LEU A 55 4.68 3.10 -1.86
C LEU A 55 3.90 2.01 -2.58
N ARG A 56 3.02 1.27 -1.88
CA ARG A 56 2.10 0.32 -2.53
C ARG A 56 1.09 1.00 -3.45
N ALA A 57 0.61 2.18 -3.08
CA ALA A 57 -0.32 2.94 -3.91
C ALA A 57 0.37 3.55 -5.15
N LEU A 58 1.65 3.89 -5.03
CA LEU A 58 2.48 4.41 -6.12
C LEU A 58 3.06 3.33 -7.01
N ALA A 59 3.26 2.12 -6.48
CA ALA A 59 3.76 0.99 -7.25
C ALA A 59 2.82 0.76 -8.45
N PRO A 60 3.35 0.79 -9.69
CA PRO A 60 2.55 0.42 -10.85
C PRO A 60 2.01 -0.98 -10.58
N LYS A 61 0.70 -1.18 -10.70
CA LYS A 61 0.09 -2.51 -10.58
C LYS A 61 0.75 -3.40 -11.63
N SER A 62 1.80 -4.14 -11.23
CA SER A 62 2.38 -5.21 -12.02
C SER A 62 1.34 -6.33 -12.03
N GLY A 63 0.39 -6.18 -12.95
CA GLY A 63 -0.91 -6.83 -12.96
C GLY A 63 -1.85 -6.07 -13.89
N ALA A 64 -1.35 -5.71 -15.07
CA ALA A 64 -2.12 -5.13 -16.17
C ALA A 64 -3.14 -6.11 -16.79
N GLU A 65 -3.58 -7.12 -16.04
CA GLU A 65 -4.60 -8.09 -16.47
C GLU A 65 -5.80 -8.19 -15.51
N THR A 66 -5.81 -7.52 -14.35
CA THR A 66 -6.99 -7.53 -13.44
C THR A 66 -7.41 -6.15 -12.93
N ALA A 67 -6.88 -5.07 -13.52
CA ALA A 67 -7.44 -3.73 -13.34
C ALA A 67 -8.77 -3.53 -14.10
N ALA A 68 -9.11 -4.44 -15.03
CA ALA A 68 -10.40 -4.42 -15.73
C ALA A 68 -11.55 -5.02 -14.89
N GLU A 69 -11.27 -5.90 -13.92
CA GLU A 69 -12.33 -6.57 -13.11
C GLU A 69 -12.65 -5.85 -11.80
N GLN A 70 -11.74 -5.08 -11.22
CA GLN A 70 -12.03 -4.31 -9.99
C GLN A 70 -12.66 -2.93 -10.25
N ALA A 71 -12.69 -2.45 -11.49
CA ALA A 71 -13.43 -1.24 -11.85
C ALA A 71 -14.95 -1.47 -11.95
N GLU A 72 -15.42 -2.73 -12.00
CA GLU A 72 -16.86 -3.02 -12.05
C GLU A 72 -17.57 -2.87 -10.70
N SER A 73 -16.85 -2.90 -9.57
CA SER A 73 -17.46 -2.75 -8.24
C SER A 73 -17.36 -1.35 -7.64
N SER A 74 -16.56 -0.44 -8.24
CA SER A 74 -16.55 0.97 -7.86
C SER A 74 -17.66 1.73 -8.61
N GLY A 75 -18.89 1.59 -8.13
CA GLY A 75 -20.04 2.46 -8.41
C GLY A 75 -20.20 2.86 -9.88
N LYS A 76 -20.94 2.07 -10.65
CA LYS A 76 -21.34 2.41 -12.04
C LYS A 76 -21.94 3.82 -12.10
N VAL A 77 -21.14 4.78 -12.56
CA VAL A 77 -21.61 6.14 -12.83
C VAL A 77 -22.48 6.07 -14.08
N VAL A 78 -23.79 6.05 -13.87
CA VAL A 78 -24.75 6.09 -14.97
C VAL A 78 -24.91 7.55 -15.40
N ALA A 79 -24.70 7.82 -16.69
CA ALA A 79 -24.91 9.15 -17.25
C ALA A 79 -26.37 9.60 -17.03
N PHE A 80 -26.55 10.88 -16.71
CA PHE A 80 -27.86 11.48 -16.52
C PHE A 80 -28.69 11.38 -17.80
N ASP A 81 -29.82 10.67 -17.74
CA ASP A 81 -30.75 10.50 -18.85
C ASP A 81 -32.07 11.23 -18.52
N ALA A 82 -32.26 12.41 -19.10
CA ALA A 82 -33.47 13.22 -18.95
C ALA A 82 -34.72 12.55 -19.54
N GLY A 83 -34.56 11.57 -20.45
CA GLY A 83 -35.66 10.80 -21.03
C GLY A 83 -36.38 9.93 -20.01
N ARG A 84 -35.66 9.42 -19.00
CA ARG A 84 -36.24 8.60 -17.91
C ARG A 84 -37.24 9.34 -17.03
N PHE A 85 -37.16 10.67 -16.98
CA PHE A 85 -37.99 11.49 -16.11
C PHE A 85 -39.17 12.16 -16.84
N ARG A 86 -39.35 11.87 -18.14
CA ARG A 86 -40.54 12.34 -18.86
C ARG A 86 -41.72 11.45 -18.54
N LYS A 87 -42.85 12.08 -18.20
CA LYS A 87 -44.13 11.40 -18.01
C LYS A 87 -44.51 10.74 -19.34
N SER A 88 -44.64 9.43 -19.36
CA SER A 88 -45.23 8.71 -20.48
C SER A 88 -46.66 9.21 -20.67
N GLY A 89 -46.94 9.75 -21.86
CA GLY A 89 -48.29 10.15 -22.27
C GLY A 89 -49.22 8.95 -22.39
#